data_AF-A0A9X7DHQ4-F1
#
_entry.id   AF-A0A9X7DHQ4-F1
#
_cell.length_a   1.000
_cell.length_b   1.000
_cell.length_c   1.000
_cell.angle_alpha   90.00
_cell.angle_beta   90.00
_cell.angle_gamma   90.00
#
_symmetry.space_group_name_H-M   'P 1'
#
loop_
_entity.id
_entity.type
_entity.pdbx_description
1 polymer ?
#
loop_
_entity_poly.entity_id
_entity_poly.type
_entity_poly.pdbx_seq_one_letter_code
_entity_poly.pdbx_strand_id
1 'polypeptide(L)'
;MLELAIYVFIIIVLYSFIQLYLNRKWKLIYTTYGYQNYFIIIGKLKKNGIEYKTKLPMNFNGRRFNENTQYDIYVKKDLEHLALQSLYQT
;
A
#
# COMPACT_ATOMS: atom_id res chain seq x y z
N MET A 1 31.82 -15.04 21.70
CA MET A 1 30.39 -15.07 22.14
C MET A 1 29.81 -13.67 22.27
N LEU A 2 30.42 -12.76 23.04
CA LEU A 2 29.90 -11.40 23.24
C LEU A 2 29.86 -10.55 21.95
N GLU A 3 30.93 -10.54 21.16
CA GLU A 3 30.97 -9.78 19.90
C GLU A 3 29.91 -10.26 18.89
N LEU A 4 29.76 -11.58 18.77
CA LEU A 4 28.71 -12.20 17.94
C LEU A 4 27.30 -11.76 18.37
N ALA A 5 27.05 -11.68 19.68
CA ALA A 5 25.77 -11.20 20.21
C ALA A 5 25.52 -9.72 19.87
N ILE A 6 26.57 -8.87 19.91
CA ILE A 6 26.48 -7.45 19.53
C ILE A 6 26.12 -7.32 18.05
N TYR A 7 26.77 -8.07 17.16
CA TYR A 7 26.44 -8.06 15.73
C TYR A 7 24.98 -8.47 15.45
N VAL A 8 24.50 -9.54 16.09
CA VAL A 8 23.12 -9.99 15.92
C VAL A 8 22.12 -8.93 16.42
N PHE A 9 22.41 -8.30 17.57
CA PHE A 9 21.57 -7.23 18.09
C PHE A 9 21.47 -6.04 17.13
N ILE A 10 22.59 -5.61 16.53
CA ILE A 10 22.61 -4.53 15.54
C ILE A 10 21.76 -4.88 14.31
N ILE A 11 21.85 -6.12 13.81
CA ILE A 11 21.05 -6.58 12.66
C ILE A 11 19.55 -6.53 12.98
N ILE A 12 19.15 -6.98 14.17
CA ILE A 12 17.73 -6.92 14.61
C ILE A 12 17.25 -5.47 14.67
N VAL A 13 18.03 -4.58 15.29
CA VAL A 13 17.68 -3.16 15.39
C VAL A 13 17.56 -2.53 14.01
N LEU A 14 18.52 -2.73 13.11
CA LEU A 14 18.46 -2.24 11.74
C LEU A 14 17.23 -2.75 11.00
N TYR A 15 16.93 -4.05 11.11
CA TYR A 15 15.75 -4.64 10.51
C TYR A 15 14.45 -3.99 11.03
N SER A 16 14.36 -3.77 12.35
CA SER A 16 13.21 -3.10 12.96
C SER A 16 13.05 -1.65 12.45
N PHE A 17 14.15 -0.89 12.33
CA PHE A 17 14.11 0.48 11.80
C PHE A 17 13.68 0.51 10.32
N ILE A 18 14.17 -0.41 9.50
CA ILE A 18 13.77 -0.53 8.09
C ILE A 18 12.26 -0.82 8.00
N GLN A 19 11.75 -1.78 8.78
CA GLN A 19 10.32 -2.09 8.79
C GLN A 19 9.47 -0.89 9.23
N LEU A 20 9.90 -0.17 10.27
CA LEU A 20 9.18 1.00 10.78
C LEU A 20 9.13 2.13 9.75
N TYR A 21 10.24 2.38 9.04
CA TYR A 21 10.31 3.34 7.94
C TYR A 21 9.39 2.96 6.77
N LEU A 22 9.37 1.68 6.38
CA LEU A 22 8.54 1.18 5.28
C LEU A 22 7.03 1.20 5.63
N ASN A 23 6.66 0.89 6.87
CA ASN A 23 5.25 0.86 7.30
C ASN A 23 4.65 2.26 7.50
N ARG A 24 5.42 3.24 8.00
CA ARG A 24 4.90 4.60 8.26
C ARG A 24 4.57 5.41 7.01
N LYS A 25 4.98 4.93 5.84
CA LYS A 25 4.87 5.67 4.57
C LYS A 25 3.56 5.50 3.85
N TRP A 26 2.68 4.58 4.22
CA TRP A 26 1.45 4.38 3.44
C TRP A 26 0.31 5.23 4.00
N LYS A 27 -0.42 5.92 3.13
CA LYS A 27 -1.60 6.72 3.47
C LYS A 27 -2.76 6.33 2.56
N LEU A 28 -3.94 6.20 3.15
CA LEU A 28 -5.18 5.95 2.43
C LEU A 28 -5.50 7.17 1.57
N ILE A 29 -5.74 6.98 0.28
CA ILE A 29 -6.11 8.07 -0.64
C ILE A 29 -7.50 7.90 -1.24
N TYR A 30 -7.97 6.67 -1.38
CA TYR A 30 -9.25 6.40 -2.01
C TYR A 30 -9.82 5.08 -1.50
N THR A 31 -11.12 5.07 -1.24
CA THR A 31 -11.90 3.88 -0.93
C THR A 31 -12.97 3.73 -1.99
N THR A 32 -13.06 2.56 -2.58
CA THR A 32 -14.05 2.27 -3.62
C THR A 32 -14.71 0.93 -3.39
N TYR A 33 -15.95 0.81 -3.86
CA TYR A 33 -16.69 -0.46 -3.85
C TYR A 33 -16.73 -1.04 -5.26
N GLY A 34 -16.60 -2.36 -5.35
CA GLY A 34 -16.68 -3.11 -6.59
C GLY A 34 -15.38 -3.13 -7.40
N TYR A 35 -15.15 -4.24 -8.11
CA TYR A 35 -13.90 -4.49 -8.82
C TYR A 35 -13.67 -3.54 -10.00
N GLN A 36 -14.74 -3.10 -10.69
CA GLN A 36 -14.64 -2.21 -11.85
C GLN A 36 -14.03 -0.86 -11.48
N ASN A 37 -14.63 -0.19 -10.48
CA ASN A 37 -14.13 1.08 -9.98
C ASN A 37 -12.71 0.95 -9.42
N TYR A 38 -12.42 -0.15 -8.72
CA TYR A 38 -11.07 -0.47 -8.27
C TYR A 38 -10.06 -0.48 -9.43
N PHE A 39 -10.32 -1.23 -10.50
CA PHE A 39 -9.37 -1.31 -11.62
C PHE A 39 -9.23 0.00 -12.39
N ILE A 40 -10.28 0.81 -12.48
CA ILE A 40 -10.20 2.16 -13.07
C ILE A 40 -9.22 3.03 -12.27
N ILE A 41 -9.37 3.06 -10.95
CA ILE A 41 -8.51 3.86 -10.07
C ILE A 41 -7.06 3.38 -10.11
N ILE A 42 -6.85 2.07 -10.05
CA ILE A 42 -5.52 1.48 -10.18
C ILE A 42 -4.90 1.77 -11.55
N GLY A 43 -5.69 1.76 -12.62
CA GLY A 43 -5.24 2.12 -13.96
C GLY A 43 -4.67 3.54 -14.01
N LYS A 44 -5.34 4.51 -13.38
CA LYS A 44 -4.87 5.90 -13.27
C LYS A 44 -3.55 6.01 -12.52
N LEU A 45 -3.43 5.34 -11.37
CA LEU A 45 -2.21 5.34 -10.56
C LEU A 45 -1.04 4.71 -11.33
N LYS A 46 -1.28 3.56 -11.98
CA LYS A 46 -0.25 2.87 -12.79
C LYS A 46 0.21 3.68 -14.00
N LYS A 47 -0.72 4.35 -14.69
CA LYS A 47 -0.40 5.23 -15.84
C LYS A 47 0.62 6.30 -15.45
N ASN A 48 0.56 6.79 -14.23
CA ASN A 48 1.48 7.81 -13.69
C ASN A 48 2.66 7.22 -12.90
N GLY A 49 2.88 5.90 -12.95
CA GLY A 49 4.01 5.25 -12.26
C GLY A 49 3.92 5.25 -10.73
N ILE A 50 2.72 5.42 -10.17
CA ILE A 50 2.52 5.57 -8.72
C ILE A 50 2.37 4.18 -8.08
N GLU A 51 3.28 3.85 -7.18
CA GLU A 51 3.17 2.64 -6.35
C GLU A 51 1.98 2.75 -5.38
N TYR A 52 1.17 1.70 -5.35
CA TYR A 52 0.00 1.59 -4.50
C TYR A 52 -0.04 0.25 -3.75
N LYS A 53 -0.75 0.23 -2.62
CA LYS A 53 -1.13 -0.97 -1.88
C LYS A 53 -2.64 -1.00 -1.74
N THR A 54 -3.22 -2.18 -1.91
CA THR A 54 -4.65 -2.39 -1.71
C THR A 54 -4.85 -3.27 -0.49
N LYS A 55 -5.69 -2.82 0.46
CA LYS A 55 -6.14 -3.69 1.55
C LYS A 55 -7.49 -4.28 1.14
N LEU A 56 -7.50 -5.60 0.93
CA LEU A 56 -8.72 -6.36 0.72
C LEU A 56 -9.26 -6.85 2.07
N PRO A 57 -10.58 -7.01 2.25
CA PRO A 57 -11.13 -7.67 3.41
C PRO A 57 -10.57 -9.10 3.51
N MET A 58 -10.20 -9.52 4.72
CA MET A 58 -9.46 -10.75 5.01
C MET A 58 -10.18 -12.05 4.57
N ASN A 59 -11.48 -11.96 4.24
CA ASN A 59 -12.31 -13.03 3.71
C ASN A 59 -12.39 -13.07 2.16
N PHE A 60 -11.45 -12.45 1.44
CA PHE A 60 -11.40 -12.52 -0.01
C PHE A 60 -10.88 -13.90 -0.48
N ASN A 61 -11.69 -14.95 -0.27
CA ASN A 61 -11.52 -16.22 -0.96
C ASN A 61 -11.72 -15.92 -2.45
N GLY A 62 -10.64 -15.99 -3.24
CA GLY A 62 -10.49 -15.50 -4.62
C GLY A 62 -11.40 -16.09 -5.70
N ARG A 63 -12.63 -16.49 -5.36
CA ARG A 63 -13.64 -17.04 -6.27
C ARG A 63 -14.84 -16.11 -6.51
N ARG A 64 -14.96 -14.96 -5.81
CA ARG A 64 -16.04 -14.00 -6.09
C ARG A 64 -15.53 -12.57 -6.02
N PHE A 65 -15.31 -11.97 -7.19
CA PHE A 65 -15.30 -10.53 -7.34
C PHE A 65 -16.70 -10.01 -7.01
N ASN A 66 -16.93 -9.69 -5.74
CA ASN A 66 -18.21 -9.17 -5.30
C ASN A 66 -18.25 -7.66 -5.59
N GLU A 67 -19.36 -7.18 -6.15
CA GLU A 67 -19.60 -5.75 -6.38
C GLU A 67 -19.64 -4.97 -5.05
N ASN A 68 -19.95 -5.64 -3.95
CA ASN A 68 -19.97 -5.05 -2.61
C ASN A 68 -18.60 -5.11 -1.89
N THR A 69 -17.53 -5.55 -2.55
CA THR A 69 -16.20 -5.54 -1.93
C THR A 69 -15.68 -4.11 -1.84
N GLN A 70 -15.29 -3.72 -0.62
CA GLN A 70 -14.54 -2.50 -0.38
C GLN A 70 -13.05 -2.71 -0.70
N TYR A 71 -12.50 -1.80 -1.49
CA TYR A 71 -11.08 -1.72 -1.81
C TYR A 71 -10.54 -0.41 -1.25
N ASP A 72 -9.69 -0.52 -0.23
CA ASP A 72 -8.97 0.61 0.33
C ASP A 72 -7.61 0.73 -0.33
N ILE A 73 -7.37 1.87 -0.99
CA ILE A 73 -6.18 2.12 -1.81
C ILE A 73 -5.26 3.08 -1.08
N TYR A 74 -4.04 2.62 -0.82
CA TYR A 74 -3.00 3.33 -0.12
C TYR A 74 -1.85 3.66 -1.06
N VAL A 75 -1.22 4.81 -0.89
CA VAL A 75 0.01 5.21 -1.59
C VAL A 75 1.07 5.66 -0.61
N LYS A 76 2.32 5.79 -1.06
CA LYS A 76 3.36 6.43 -0.27
C LYS A 76 2.96 7.89 0.02
N LYS A 77 3.11 8.36 1.25
CA LYS A 77 2.83 9.73 1.71
C LYS A 77 3.51 10.77 0.83
N ASP A 78 4.76 10.48 0.47
CA ASP A 78 5.59 11.31 -0.41
C ASP A 78 4.95 11.51 -1.81
N LEU A 79 4.06 10.60 -2.22
CA LEU A 79 3.35 10.60 -3.51
C LEU A 79 1.86 10.96 -3.39
N GLU A 80 1.38 11.35 -2.21
CA GLU A 80 -0.05 11.61 -1.98
C GLU A 80 -0.60 12.66 -2.95
N HIS A 81 0.07 13.80 -3.08
CA HIS A 81 -0.36 14.89 -3.95
C HIS A 81 -0.45 14.45 -5.42
N LEU A 82 0.57 13.73 -5.90
CA LEU A 82 0.60 13.18 -7.25
C LEU A 82 -0.49 12.13 -7.47
N ALA A 83 -0.75 11.31 -6.46
CA ALA A 83 -1.81 10.31 -6.52
C ALA A 83 -3.18 10.98 -6.60
N LEU A 84 -3.48 11.94 -5.74
CA LEU A 84 -4.74 12.70 -5.80
C LEU A 84 -4.90 13.40 -7.15
N GLN A 85 -3.85 14.05 -7.65
CA GLN A 85 -3.88 14.65 -8.99
C GLN A 85 -4.22 13.63 -10.08
N SER A 86 -3.63 12.43 -10.05
CA SER A 86 -3.92 11.37 -11.02
C SER A 86 -5.37 10.89 -11.01
N LEU A 87 -6.05 10.98 -9.86
CA LEU A 87 -7.45 10.56 -9.74
C LEU A 87 -8.40 11.57 -10.37
N TYR A 88 -8.15 12.86 -10.14
CA TYR A 88 -9.02 13.96 -10.55
C TYR A 88 -8.72 14.54 -11.92
N GLN A 89 -7.54 14.25 -12.48
CA GLN A 89 -7.19 14.69 -13.82
C GLN A 89 -7.86 13.76 -14.86
N THR A 90 -8.79 14.34 -15.62
CA THR A 90 -9.62 13.68 -16.65
C THR A 90 -8.83 13.39 -17.92
#